data_AF-A0A9W7KZA2-F1
#
_entry.id   AF-A0A9W7KZA2-F1
#
_cell.length_a   1.000
_cell.length_b   1.000
_cell.length_c   1.000
_cell.angle_alpha   90.00
_cell.angle_beta   90.00
_cell.angle_gamma   90.00
#
_symmetry.space_group_name_H-M   'P 1'
#
loop_
_entity.id
_entity.type
_entity.pdbx_description
1 polymer ?
#
loop_
_entity_poly.entity_id
_entity_poly.type
_entity_poly.pdbx_seq_one_letter_code
_entity_poly.pdbx_strand_id
1 'polypeptide(L)'
;MATTTLMMSDAEHIHDVDIRLPSASRRASLRAQAKPDKPGSPSSPNRKNRNKKKKDGFNSTFGKIKAIDPLAEENKKHLENMEKGFLELLDLHNTMELSSLCGMIAIKIERKTKNTEKKELVLNYIRDLCEKGTPPDQVYISVLKHMWEGTLFEYLRAKGQPLHSTENDPRGFVIAYWRKMTKTIVPFDPYYIPQNLQKRAKSDKRSEDIVAILDTMEAKEMNVKAAEHKIRREHDYTNVLTYLQSVTSLHNTEKEGRNYLIGEVEMCRAKVGHAEESVSMLNSQLTELENRHEYVKQNWVDNLAHAEFVGGEYFDQMVNDAGDQQFLNNLLRRQLLDVRSTGDENFPGEEPDNEEEDAKIARAKSDATARANGYEEIGNIEDSEQLVRRLGVRNRRERHALKMELKEALNREMKLKAELKQTSDKLEDETERADEAEDHLYALRAQNDQFKDRVAQREAVIETEANEYFDLAAQSAYEESDLSKRVQSVVPMLMGLMNGKDIEVVKESAKVLQGLGLMTAEGMSEHIENVTMMKEEMGQREAEIMATVKRTKTPKGGKRGGKEGAVATKGGAKKTGGAKKTKKKK
;
A
#
# COMPACT_ATOMS: atom_id res chain seq x y z
N MET A 1 44.89 26.76 -2.39
CA MET A 1 45.06 28.22 -2.25
C MET A 1 43.77 28.82 -2.77
N ALA A 2 42.83 28.89 -1.84
CA ALA A 2 41.59 29.67 -1.82
C ALA A 2 40.92 29.13 -0.55
N THR A 3 41.23 29.82 0.55
CA THR A 3 40.71 29.61 1.89
C THR A 3 39.31 30.18 1.95
N THR A 4 38.32 29.37 2.31
CA THR A 4 37.03 29.88 2.77
C THR A 4 36.82 29.42 4.20
N THR A 5 36.68 30.43 5.04
CA THR A 5 36.69 30.42 6.50
C THR A 5 35.25 30.53 6.98
N LEU A 6 34.89 29.68 7.95
CA LEU A 6 34.03 29.93 9.12
C LEU A 6 32.67 30.63 8.91
N MET A 7 31.58 29.98 9.35
CA MET A 7 30.66 30.53 10.37
C MET A 7 29.93 29.38 11.07
N MET A 8 30.36 29.07 12.28
CA MET A 8 29.51 28.45 13.30
C MET A 8 28.69 29.57 13.95
N SER A 9 27.38 29.38 14.08
CA SER A 9 26.51 30.21 14.94
C SER A 9 25.56 29.28 15.68
N ASP A 10 25.83 29.17 16.98
CA ASP A 10 24.94 29.21 18.12
C ASP A 10 23.46 28.77 17.99
N ALA A 11 23.17 27.70 18.73
CA ALA A 11 22.16 27.60 19.78
C ALA A 11 20.73 28.10 19.52
N GLU A 12 19.79 27.15 19.41
CA GLU A 12 18.47 27.31 20.03
C GLU A 12 18.13 26.13 20.93
N HIS A 13 17.86 26.50 22.19
CA HIS A 13 17.31 25.70 23.27
C HIS A 13 15.90 25.21 22.88
N ILE A 14 15.72 23.90 22.75
CA ILE A 14 14.37 23.32 22.73
C ILE A 14 13.99 23.03 24.18
N HIS A 15 12.99 23.76 24.66
CA HIS A 15 12.30 23.49 25.91
C HIS A 15 11.60 22.13 25.83
N ASP A 16 11.98 21.20 26.70
CA ASP A 16 11.19 20.03 27.04
C ASP A 16 9.84 20.49 27.61
N VAL A 17 8.79 20.35 26.81
CA VAL A 17 7.40 20.51 27.27
C VAL A 17 6.95 19.17 27.82
N ASP A 18 7.01 19.06 29.14
CA ASP A 18 6.41 18.01 29.96
C ASP A 18 4.88 17.98 29.74
N ILE A 19 4.39 17.09 28.87
CA ILE A 19 2.96 16.81 28.75
C ILE A 19 2.55 15.89 29.91
N ARG A 20 2.20 16.52 31.04
CA ARG A 20 1.49 15.88 32.15
C ARG A 20 0.06 15.54 31.71
N LEU A 21 -0.23 14.25 31.57
CA LEU A 21 -1.59 13.72 31.49
C LEU A 21 -2.37 14.04 32.79
N PRO A 22 -3.59 14.59 32.72
CA PRO A 22 -4.41 14.80 33.90
C PRO A 22 -5.01 13.47 34.38
N SER A 23 -4.62 13.09 35.59
CA SER A 23 -5.31 12.10 36.41
C SER A 23 -6.71 12.57 36.78
N ALA A 24 -7.75 11.89 36.28
CA ALA A 24 -9.12 12.05 36.77
C ALA A 24 -9.50 10.86 37.65
N SER A 25 -9.51 11.14 38.95
CA SER A 25 -9.95 10.29 40.04
C SER A 25 -11.46 10.41 40.22
N ARG A 26 -12.11 9.26 40.44
CA ARG A 26 -13.28 9.03 41.31
C ARG A 26 -14.51 9.93 41.17
N ARG A 27 -15.63 9.31 40.80
CA ARG A 27 -16.87 9.42 41.60
C ARG A 27 -17.66 8.11 41.61
N ALA A 28 -18.05 7.76 42.82
CA ALA A 28 -18.84 6.60 43.22
C ALA A 28 -20.34 6.90 43.16
N SER A 29 -21.15 5.84 43.07
CA SER A 29 -22.51 5.67 43.65
C SER A 29 -23.20 4.53 42.89
N LEU A 30 -23.39 3.33 43.46
CA LEU A 30 -24.55 2.92 44.30
C LEU A 30 -25.91 2.94 43.57
N ARG A 31 -26.68 1.87 43.79
CA ARG A 31 -28.08 1.55 43.41
C ARG A 31 -28.29 1.04 41.97
N ALA A 32 -29.09 0.00 41.71
CA ALA A 32 -29.99 -0.80 42.54
C ALA A 32 -30.29 -2.15 41.86
N GLN A 33 -30.42 -3.19 42.68
CA GLN A 33 -31.27 -4.35 42.40
C GLN A 33 -32.74 -3.90 42.45
N ALA A 34 -33.57 -4.35 41.50
CA ALA A 34 -34.94 -4.82 41.77
C ALA A 34 -35.60 -5.28 40.46
N LYS A 35 -35.97 -6.56 40.43
CA LYS A 35 -36.99 -7.11 39.54
C LYS A 35 -38.34 -6.45 39.87
N PRO A 36 -39.23 -6.27 38.88
CA PRO A 36 -40.66 -6.26 39.16
C PRO A 36 -41.32 -7.52 38.62
N ASP A 37 -42.13 -8.08 39.49
CA ASP A 37 -43.00 -9.22 39.32
C ASP A 37 -44.04 -9.04 38.20
N LYS A 38 -44.42 -10.18 37.63
CA LYS A 38 -45.63 -10.37 36.84
C LYS A 38 -46.87 -9.93 37.64
N PRO A 39 -47.88 -9.42 36.93
CA PRO A 39 -49.23 -9.87 37.24
C PRO A 39 -50.03 -10.27 35.99
N GLY A 40 -50.63 -11.47 36.09
CA GLY A 40 -52.02 -11.73 35.75
C GLY A 40 -52.53 -11.35 34.37
N SER A 41 -52.65 -12.37 33.50
CA SER A 41 -53.74 -12.44 32.52
C SER A 41 -55.09 -12.30 33.21
N PRO A 42 -56.09 -11.75 32.49
CA PRO A 42 -57.21 -12.62 32.16
C PRO A 42 -57.66 -12.49 30.70
N SER A 43 -57.83 -13.68 30.10
CA SER A 43 -58.89 -14.09 29.18
C SER A 43 -59.77 -13.01 28.52
N SER A 44 -59.78 -13.01 27.18
CA SER A 44 -61.01 -12.77 26.40
C SER A 44 -60.91 -13.32 24.97
N PRO A 45 -62.06 -13.60 24.32
CA PRO A 45 -62.24 -14.87 23.64
C PRO A 45 -62.38 -14.77 22.11
N ASN A 46 -62.10 -15.90 21.45
CA ASN A 46 -62.83 -16.44 20.30
C ASN A 46 -63.39 -15.43 19.26
N ARG A 47 -62.64 -15.18 18.18
CA ARG A 47 -63.21 -14.62 16.95
C ARG A 47 -62.97 -15.52 15.75
N LYS A 48 -63.88 -16.51 15.67
CA LYS A 48 -64.52 -17.11 14.51
C LYS A 48 -63.81 -16.93 13.15
N ASN A 49 -63.29 -18.06 12.69
CA ASN A 49 -63.29 -18.53 11.31
C ASN A 49 -64.45 -17.94 10.49
N ARG A 50 -64.11 -17.21 9.44
CA ARG A 50 -65.05 -16.89 8.36
C ARG A 50 -64.44 -17.26 7.02
N ASN A 51 -64.82 -18.46 6.58
CA ASN A 51 -64.78 -18.93 5.21
C ASN A 51 -65.29 -17.84 4.23
N LYS A 52 -64.46 -17.46 3.26
CA LYS A 52 -64.89 -16.98 1.94
C LYS A 52 -64.18 -17.84 0.90
N LYS A 53 -64.85 -18.91 0.46
CA LYS A 53 -65.56 -19.00 -0.83
C LYS A 53 -64.67 -18.62 -2.02
N LYS A 54 -64.18 -19.70 -2.65
CA LYS A 54 -63.94 -19.92 -4.08
C LYS A 54 -64.32 -18.74 -4.98
N LYS A 55 -63.32 -18.19 -5.65
CA LYS A 55 -63.49 -17.58 -6.96
C LYS A 55 -62.60 -18.36 -7.92
N ASP A 56 -63.25 -19.15 -8.75
CA ASP A 56 -62.64 -19.84 -9.88
C ASP A 56 -62.10 -18.82 -10.88
N GLY A 57 -60.97 -19.15 -11.49
CA GLY A 57 -60.44 -18.42 -12.65
C GLY A 57 -59.09 -17.74 -12.41
N PHE A 58 -58.01 -18.50 -12.50
CA PHE A 58 -56.96 -18.33 -13.51
C PHE A 58 -55.91 -19.43 -13.30
N ASN A 59 -55.82 -20.39 -14.23
CA ASN A 59 -54.71 -21.34 -14.28
C ASN A 59 -53.45 -20.57 -14.70
N SER A 60 -52.77 -19.95 -13.73
CA SER A 60 -51.41 -19.47 -13.90
C SER A 60 -50.47 -20.66 -13.70
N THR A 61 -49.98 -21.21 -14.81
CA THR A 61 -48.86 -22.16 -14.91
C THR A 61 -47.52 -21.51 -14.58
N PHE A 62 -47.48 -20.49 -13.71
CA PHE A 62 -46.24 -20.09 -13.06
C PHE A 62 -46.13 -20.87 -11.75
N GLY A 63 -45.34 -21.93 -11.80
CA GLY A 63 -45.00 -22.74 -10.64
C GLY A 63 -44.63 -21.84 -9.47
N LYS A 64 -45.17 -22.16 -8.29
CA LYS A 64 -44.74 -21.58 -7.02
C LYS A 64 -43.27 -21.94 -6.81
N ILE A 65 -42.37 -21.17 -7.41
CA ILE A 65 -40.95 -21.16 -7.04
C ILE A 65 -40.97 -20.66 -5.60
N LYS A 66 -40.80 -21.57 -4.64
CA LYS A 66 -40.49 -21.18 -3.28
C LYS A 66 -39.27 -20.27 -3.41
N ALA A 67 -39.39 -18.99 -3.04
CA ALA A 67 -38.25 -18.10 -2.97
C ALA A 67 -37.32 -18.70 -1.92
N ILE A 68 -36.36 -19.51 -2.38
CA ILE A 68 -35.32 -20.05 -1.51
C ILE A 68 -34.42 -18.86 -1.24
N ASP A 69 -34.29 -18.51 0.03
CA ASP A 69 -33.37 -17.48 0.47
C ASP A 69 -31.96 -17.90 0.01
N PRO A 70 -31.32 -17.18 -0.93
CA PRO A 70 -30.02 -17.58 -1.47
C PRO A 70 -28.96 -17.68 -0.36
N LEU A 71 -29.12 -16.92 0.73
CA LEU A 71 -28.23 -16.97 1.89
C LEU A 71 -28.36 -18.29 2.66
N ALA A 72 -29.57 -18.86 2.72
CA ALA A 72 -29.82 -20.15 3.37
C ALA A 72 -29.22 -21.32 2.55
N GLU A 73 -29.22 -21.22 1.22
CA GLU A 73 -28.55 -22.20 0.36
C GLU A 73 -27.02 -22.12 0.46
N GLU A 74 -26.45 -20.92 0.54
CA GLU A 74 -25.02 -20.73 0.76
C GLU A 74 -24.57 -21.28 2.10
N ASN A 75 -25.31 -20.99 3.18
CA ASN A 75 -25.01 -21.53 4.50
C ASN A 75 -25.10 -23.06 4.53
N LYS A 76 -26.07 -23.64 3.81
CA LYS A 76 -26.17 -25.10 3.69
C LYS A 76 -24.99 -25.70 2.93
N LYS A 77 -24.61 -25.13 1.78
CA LYS A 77 -23.40 -25.56 1.03
C LYS A 77 -22.13 -25.36 1.85
N HIS A 78 -22.10 -24.32 2.69
CA HIS A 78 -20.99 -24.04 3.58
C HIS A 78 -20.77 -25.16 4.59
N LEU A 79 -21.86 -25.57 5.25
CA LEU A 79 -21.86 -26.71 6.16
C LEU A 79 -21.48 -28.02 5.46
N GLU A 80 -22.05 -28.30 4.28
CA GLU A 80 -21.75 -29.52 3.51
C GLU A 80 -20.25 -29.60 3.14
N ASN A 81 -19.64 -28.49 2.74
CA ASN A 81 -18.22 -28.45 2.41
C ASN A 81 -17.30 -28.55 3.63
N MET A 82 -17.67 -27.93 4.76
CA MET A 82 -16.96 -28.09 6.03
C MET A 82 -17.02 -29.53 6.51
N GLU A 83 -18.19 -30.16 6.44
CA GLU A 83 -18.38 -31.55 6.82
C GLU A 83 -17.54 -32.49 5.95
N LYS A 84 -17.56 -32.30 4.64
CA LYS A 84 -16.73 -33.08 3.71
C LYS A 84 -15.24 -32.88 3.98
N GLY A 85 -14.79 -31.63 4.12
CA GLY A 85 -13.39 -31.32 4.40
C GLY A 85 -12.93 -31.86 5.75
N PHE A 86 -13.81 -31.85 6.76
CA PHE A 86 -13.54 -32.42 8.07
C PHE A 86 -13.48 -33.95 8.04
N LEU A 87 -14.34 -34.62 7.25
CA LEU A 87 -14.29 -36.07 7.06
C LEU A 87 -12.96 -36.50 6.41
N GLU A 88 -12.52 -35.79 5.36
CA GLU A 88 -11.22 -36.03 4.71
C GLU A 88 -10.05 -35.80 5.68
N LEU A 89 -10.17 -34.82 6.58
CA LEU A 89 -9.19 -34.58 7.63
C LEU A 89 -9.16 -35.74 8.65
N LEU A 90 -10.32 -36.25 9.06
CA LEU A 90 -10.41 -37.41 9.94
C LEU A 90 -9.88 -38.70 9.29
N ASP A 91 -9.92 -38.79 7.95
CA ASP A 91 -9.33 -39.92 7.20
C ASP A 91 -7.82 -40.00 7.32
N LEU A 92 -7.14 -38.88 7.57
CA LEU A 92 -5.69 -38.83 7.77
C LEU A 92 -5.27 -39.26 9.18
N HIS A 93 -6.20 -39.40 10.13
CA HIS A 93 -5.86 -39.75 11.51
C HIS A 93 -5.74 -41.26 11.70
N ASN A 94 -4.76 -41.68 12.51
CA ASN A 94 -4.64 -43.08 12.91
C ASN A 94 -5.70 -43.48 13.97
N THR A 95 -5.82 -44.78 14.22
CA THR A 95 -6.80 -45.34 15.18
C THR A 95 -6.65 -44.77 16.60
N MET A 96 -5.41 -44.49 17.02
CA MET A 96 -5.10 -43.99 18.37
C MET A 96 -5.44 -42.52 18.51
N GLU A 97 -5.10 -41.71 17.52
CA GLU A 97 -5.43 -40.29 17.44
C GLU A 97 -6.93 -40.06 17.43
N LEU A 98 -7.69 -40.83 16.65
CA LEU A 98 -9.16 -40.75 16.67
C LEU A 98 -9.74 -41.10 18.05
N SER A 99 -9.14 -42.07 18.75
CA SER A 99 -9.58 -42.46 20.09
C SER A 99 -9.24 -41.37 21.11
N SER A 100 -8.06 -40.73 20.98
CA SER A 100 -7.64 -39.61 21.81
C SER A 100 -8.51 -38.37 21.57
N LEU A 101 -8.80 -38.05 20.31
CA LEU A 101 -9.70 -36.96 19.92
C LEU A 101 -11.07 -37.13 20.56
N CYS A 102 -11.69 -38.30 20.41
CA CYS A 102 -12.98 -38.61 21.02
C CYS A 102 -12.94 -38.52 22.56
N GLY A 103 -11.85 -38.96 23.19
CA GLY A 103 -11.65 -38.79 24.63
C GLY A 103 -11.58 -37.33 25.06
N MET A 104 -10.87 -36.49 24.29
CA MET A 104 -10.74 -35.05 24.57
C MET A 104 -12.05 -34.28 24.42
N ILE A 105 -12.89 -34.64 23.44
CA ILE A 105 -14.24 -34.08 23.25
C ILE A 105 -15.31 -34.80 24.11
N ALA A 106 -14.90 -35.65 25.05
CA ALA A 106 -15.75 -36.38 26.00
C ALA A 106 -16.77 -37.35 25.37
N ILE A 107 -16.50 -37.91 24.19
CA ILE A 107 -17.28 -38.99 23.58
C ILE A 107 -16.84 -40.33 24.17
N LYS A 108 -17.79 -41.07 24.74
CA LYS A 108 -17.55 -42.42 25.26
C LYS A 108 -17.44 -43.41 24.10
N ILE A 109 -16.25 -43.98 23.89
CA ILE A 109 -16.01 -45.04 22.91
C ILE A 109 -15.76 -46.37 23.63
N GLU A 110 -16.32 -47.45 23.11
CA GLU A 110 -15.92 -48.81 23.48
C GLU A 110 -14.55 -49.19 22.88
N ARG A 111 -13.78 -50.03 23.58
CA ARG A 111 -12.42 -50.40 23.15
C ARG A 111 -12.36 -51.11 21.77
N LYS A 112 -13.49 -51.64 21.28
CA LYS A 112 -13.58 -52.43 20.04
C LYS A 112 -14.22 -51.69 18.86
N THR A 113 -14.56 -50.40 19.02
CA THR A 113 -15.22 -49.61 17.97
C THR A 113 -14.30 -49.41 16.76
N LYS A 114 -14.85 -49.58 15.56
CA LYS A 114 -14.09 -49.40 14.31
C LYS A 114 -13.79 -47.93 14.05
N ASN A 115 -12.77 -47.63 13.24
CA ASN A 115 -12.44 -46.23 12.91
C ASN A 115 -13.58 -45.49 12.21
N THR A 116 -14.35 -46.17 11.35
CA THR A 116 -15.50 -45.59 10.66
C THR A 116 -16.56 -45.11 11.66
N GLU A 117 -16.88 -45.95 12.65
CA GLU A 117 -17.83 -45.63 13.73
C GLU A 117 -17.30 -44.46 14.59
N LYS A 118 -15.99 -44.42 14.89
CA LYS A 118 -15.39 -43.30 15.62
C LYS A 118 -15.54 -41.97 14.87
N LYS A 119 -15.30 -41.96 13.55
CA LYS A 119 -15.46 -40.76 12.71
C LYS A 119 -16.91 -40.27 12.70
N GLU A 120 -17.86 -41.19 12.55
CA GLU A 120 -19.28 -40.88 12.60
C GLU A 120 -19.71 -40.32 13.96
N LEU A 121 -19.18 -40.84 15.07
CA LEU A 121 -19.44 -40.30 16.41
C LEU A 121 -18.96 -38.85 16.55
N VAL A 122 -17.76 -38.52 16.03
CA VAL A 122 -17.25 -37.13 16.03
C VAL A 122 -18.14 -36.23 15.18
N LEU A 123 -18.57 -36.69 13.99
CA LEU A 123 -19.45 -35.91 13.12
C LEU A 123 -20.82 -35.67 13.76
N ASN A 124 -21.41 -36.69 14.38
CA ASN A 124 -22.69 -36.56 15.08
C ASN A 124 -22.59 -35.59 16.27
N TYR A 125 -21.47 -35.58 16.98
CA TYR A 125 -21.20 -34.59 18.02
C TYR A 125 -21.16 -33.16 17.49
N ILE A 126 -20.49 -32.93 16.35
CA ILE A 126 -20.44 -31.61 15.69
C ILE A 126 -21.84 -31.17 15.24
N ARG A 127 -22.62 -32.07 14.64
CA ARG A 127 -24.00 -31.79 14.21
C ARG A 127 -24.88 -31.39 15.39
N ASP A 128 -24.83 -32.13 16.50
CA ASP A 128 -25.58 -31.81 17.74
C ASP A 128 -25.20 -30.42 18.31
N LEU A 129 -23.92 -30.04 18.25
CA LEU A 129 -23.47 -28.70 18.67
C LEU A 129 -23.93 -27.57 17.75
N CYS A 130 -24.01 -27.84 16.44
CA CYS A 130 -24.55 -26.88 15.47
C CYS A 130 -26.07 -26.71 15.64
N GLU A 131 -26.80 -27.80 15.92
CA GLU A 131 -28.24 -27.76 16.20
C GLU A 131 -28.58 -26.97 17.47
N LYS A 132 -27.67 -26.95 18.46
CA LYS A 132 -27.79 -26.12 19.69
C LYS A 132 -27.61 -24.62 19.44
N GLY A 133 -27.42 -24.18 18.19
CA GLY A 133 -27.33 -22.76 17.81
C GLY A 133 -25.93 -22.17 17.93
N THR A 134 -24.90 -22.99 18.14
CA THR A 134 -23.51 -22.52 18.09
C THR A 134 -23.12 -22.31 16.63
N PRO A 135 -22.48 -21.18 16.26
CA PRO A 135 -22.05 -20.96 14.89
C PRO A 135 -21.07 -22.06 14.46
N PRO A 136 -21.23 -22.62 13.24
CA PRO A 136 -20.49 -23.82 12.83
C PRO A 136 -18.99 -23.63 12.87
N ASP A 137 -18.49 -22.45 12.48
CA ASP A 137 -17.06 -22.11 12.55
C ASP A 137 -16.48 -22.32 13.96
N GLN A 138 -17.18 -21.88 15.00
CA GLN A 138 -16.71 -22.03 16.37
C GLN A 138 -16.72 -23.49 16.80
N VAL A 139 -17.72 -24.27 16.37
CA VAL A 139 -17.80 -25.70 16.63
C VAL A 139 -16.63 -26.42 15.99
N TYR A 140 -16.38 -26.22 14.69
CA TYR A 140 -15.25 -26.85 14.00
C TYR A 140 -13.90 -26.40 14.58
N ILE A 141 -13.70 -25.11 14.89
CA ILE A 141 -12.47 -24.62 15.55
C ILE A 141 -12.27 -25.30 16.91
N SER A 142 -13.34 -25.48 17.69
CA SER A 142 -13.25 -26.12 19.00
C SER A 142 -12.77 -27.57 18.91
N VAL A 143 -13.22 -28.31 17.89
CA VAL A 143 -12.78 -29.69 17.66
C VAL A 143 -11.38 -29.73 17.07
N LEU A 144 -11.05 -28.86 16.12
CA LEU A 144 -9.71 -28.72 15.53
C LEU A 144 -8.64 -28.38 16.59
N LYS A 145 -9.02 -27.72 17.68
CA LYS A 145 -8.13 -27.44 18.83
C LYS A 145 -7.59 -28.71 19.48
N HIS A 146 -8.35 -29.80 19.42
CA HIS A 146 -7.99 -31.09 19.98
C HIS A 146 -7.31 -32.02 18.96
N MET A 147 -7.13 -31.58 17.72
CA MET A 147 -6.47 -32.38 16.68
C MET A 147 -4.97 -32.12 16.68
N TRP A 148 -4.21 -33.13 16.26
CA TRP A 148 -2.76 -33.01 16.20
C TRP A 148 -2.35 -32.08 15.05
N GLU A 149 -1.47 -31.13 15.33
CA GLU A 149 -1.07 -30.10 14.36
C GLU A 149 -0.42 -30.70 13.11
N GLY A 150 0.34 -31.78 13.26
CA GLY A 150 0.97 -32.49 12.13
C GLY A 150 -0.05 -32.91 11.07
N THR A 151 -1.20 -33.44 11.49
CA THR A 151 -2.27 -33.88 10.59
C THR A 151 -2.97 -32.70 9.90
N LEU A 152 -3.05 -31.53 10.55
CA LEU A 152 -3.56 -30.30 9.93
C LEU A 152 -2.62 -29.79 8.84
N PHE A 153 -1.30 -29.82 9.08
CA PHE A 153 -0.31 -29.46 8.06
C PHE A 153 -0.31 -30.41 6.88
N GLU A 154 -0.45 -31.72 7.13
CA GLU A 154 -0.54 -32.73 6.07
C GLU A 154 -1.80 -32.56 5.22
N TYR A 155 -2.94 -32.28 5.86
CA TYR A 155 -4.18 -31.95 5.17
C TYR A 155 -4.04 -30.71 4.27
N LEU A 156 -3.49 -29.60 4.80
CA LEU A 156 -3.27 -28.38 4.03
C LEU A 156 -2.28 -28.59 2.87
N ARG A 157 -1.24 -29.40 3.08
CA ARG A 157 -0.29 -29.81 2.03
C ARG A 157 -0.99 -30.63 0.94
N ALA A 158 -1.83 -31.60 1.29
CA ALA A 158 -2.60 -32.40 0.34
C ALA A 158 -3.57 -31.55 -0.50
N LYS A 159 -4.04 -30.42 0.05
CA LYS A 159 -4.87 -29.43 -0.66
C LYS A 159 -4.08 -28.39 -1.46
N GLY A 160 -2.75 -28.49 -1.51
CA GLY A 160 -1.90 -27.54 -2.25
C GLY A 160 -1.82 -26.15 -1.62
N GLN A 161 -2.06 -26.05 -0.30
CA GLN A 161 -1.91 -24.83 0.49
C GLN A 161 -0.83 -25.05 1.57
N PRO A 162 0.45 -25.26 1.19
CA PRO A 162 1.50 -25.49 2.17
C PRO A 162 1.71 -24.23 3.03
N LEU A 163 1.57 -24.38 4.35
CA LEU A 163 2.00 -23.35 5.28
C LEU A 163 3.53 -23.29 5.29
N HIS A 164 4.10 -22.15 4.92
CA HIS A 164 5.55 -21.93 4.89
C HIS A 164 6.12 -21.50 6.25
N SER A 165 5.28 -21.07 7.19
CA SER A 165 5.69 -20.67 8.54
C SER A 165 4.91 -21.46 9.59
N THR A 166 5.64 -21.89 10.64
CA THR A 166 5.09 -22.52 11.85
C THR A 166 4.48 -21.51 12.82
N GLU A 167 4.62 -20.20 12.57
CA GLU A 167 4.08 -19.14 13.44
C GLU A 167 2.57 -18.96 13.28
N ASN A 168 2.01 -19.47 12.18
CA ASN A 168 0.60 -19.33 11.85
C ASN A 168 -0.21 -20.54 12.36
N ASP A 169 -1.29 -20.30 13.12
CA ASP A 169 -2.17 -21.36 13.61
C ASP A 169 -2.84 -22.11 12.43
N PRO A 170 -2.50 -23.40 12.19
CA PRO A 170 -3.02 -24.14 11.04
C PRO A 170 -4.55 -24.30 11.08
N ARG A 171 -5.17 -24.19 12.26
CA ARG A 171 -6.63 -24.32 12.43
C ARG A 171 -7.38 -23.19 11.74
N GLY A 172 -6.89 -21.96 11.89
CA GLY A 172 -7.46 -20.79 11.22
C GLY A 172 -7.40 -20.92 9.70
N PHE A 173 -6.30 -21.48 9.19
CA PHE A 173 -6.11 -21.71 7.75
C PHE A 173 -7.04 -22.80 7.18
N VAL A 174 -7.26 -23.89 7.92
CA VAL A 174 -8.21 -24.94 7.52
C VAL A 174 -9.64 -24.38 7.41
N ILE A 175 -10.08 -23.58 8.39
CA ILE A 175 -11.41 -22.93 8.37
C ILE A 175 -11.50 -21.91 7.22
N ALA A 176 -10.48 -21.08 7.05
CA ALA A 176 -10.42 -20.12 5.95
C ALA A 176 -10.47 -20.81 4.59
N TYR A 177 -9.80 -21.96 4.45
CA TYR A 177 -9.82 -22.77 3.24
C TYR A 177 -11.22 -23.35 2.96
N TRP A 178 -11.91 -23.90 3.97
CA TRP A 178 -13.28 -24.39 3.80
C TRP A 178 -14.26 -23.26 3.45
N ARG A 179 -14.12 -22.07 4.06
CA ARG A 179 -14.87 -20.86 3.67
C ARG A 179 -14.58 -20.42 2.23
N LYS A 180 -13.35 -20.57 1.76
CA LYS A 180 -12.98 -20.24 0.37
C LYS A 180 -13.61 -21.19 -0.65
N MET A 181 -13.78 -22.46 -0.29
CA MET A 181 -14.46 -23.45 -1.13
C MET A 181 -15.97 -23.20 -1.27
N THR A 182 -16.57 -22.44 -0.36
CA THR A 182 -18.02 -22.22 -0.30
C THR A 182 -18.43 -20.88 -0.87
N LYS A 183 -17.47 -19.98 -1.06
CA LYS A 183 -17.61 -18.88 -2.03
C LYS A 183 -17.64 -19.48 -3.43
N THR A 184 -18.74 -20.17 -3.78
CA THR A 184 -19.21 -20.14 -5.14
C THR A 184 -19.25 -18.67 -5.52
N ILE A 185 -18.61 -18.34 -6.62
CA ILE A 185 -18.61 -17.02 -7.25
C ILE A 185 -20.07 -16.68 -7.55
N VAL A 186 -20.81 -16.22 -6.55
CA VAL A 186 -21.96 -15.37 -6.76
C VAL A 186 -21.30 -14.04 -7.11
N PRO A 187 -21.50 -13.54 -8.33
CA PRO A 187 -21.10 -12.19 -8.65
C PRO A 187 -21.99 -11.29 -7.79
N PHE A 188 -21.53 -11.00 -6.58
CA PHE A 188 -21.57 -9.61 -6.16
C PHE A 188 -20.91 -8.87 -7.33
N ASP A 189 -21.60 -7.91 -7.94
CA ASP A 189 -20.96 -6.91 -8.79
C ASP A 189 -20.41 -5.83 -7.82
N PRO A 190 -19.21 -5.98 -7.22
CA PRO A 190 -18.43 -4.78 -7.03
C PRO A 190 -18.19 -4.28 -8.45
N TYR A 191 -18.45 -3.00 -8.73
CA TYR A 191 -17.97 -2.37 -9.95
C TYR A 191 -16.51 -2.76 -10.12
N TYR A 192 -16.26 -3.70 -11.02
CA TYR A 192 -14.95 -4.23 -11.30
C TYR A 192 -14.24 -3.09 -12.04
N ILE A 193 -13.56 -2.24 -11.29
CA ILE A 193 -12.45 -1.49 -11.85
C ILE A 193 -11.45 -2.59 -12.21
N PRO A 194 -11.18 -2.84 -13.50
CA PRO A 194 -10.20 -3.83 -13.89
C PRO A 194 -8.87 -3.36 -13.30
N GLN A 195 -8.47 -3.94 -12.17
CA GLN A 195 -7.06 -4.00 -11.88
C GLN A 195 -6.49 -4.88 -12.97
N ASN A 196 -5.94 -4.23 -13.98
CA ASN A 196 -4.92 -4.80 -14.85
C ASN A 196 -3.70 -5.14 -13.97
N LEU A 197 -3.86 -6.12 -13.07
CA LEU A 197 -2.74 -6.93 -12.63
C LEU A 197 -2.28 -7.61 -13.91
N GLN A 198 -1.33 -6.97 -14.60
CA GLN A 198 -0.54 -7.64 -15.61
C GLN A 198 -0.17 -8.98 -15.00
N LYS A 199 -0.79 -10.05 -15.49
CA LYS A 199 -0.36 -11.41 -15.16
C LYS A 199 1.15 -11.36 -15.32
N ARG A 200 1.92 -11.57 -14.24
CA ARG A 200 3.40 -11.61 -14.28
C ARG A 200 3.75 -12.24 -15.60
N ALA A 201 4.26 -11.45 -16.53
CA ALA A 201 4.30 -11.86 -17.91
C ALA A 201 4.99 -13.21 -17.92
N LYS A 202 4.29 -14.27 -18.37
CA LYS A 202 4.91 -15.54 -18.74
C LYS A 202 5.79 -15.35 -19.98
N SER A 203 6.31 -14.15 -20.21
CA SER A 203 7.47 -13.99 -21.03
C SER A 203 8.61 -14.63 -20.23
N ASP A 204 8.89 -15.90 -20.52
CA ASP A 204 10.16 -16.57 -20.22
C ASP A 204 11.37 -15.86 -20.86
N LYS A 205 11.23 -14.59 -21.24
CA LYS A 205 12.30 -13.71 -21.66
C LYS A 205 13.14 -13.43 -20.42
N ARG A 206 14.13 -14.30 -20.21
CA ARG A 206 15.30 -13.98 -19.40
C ARG A 206 15.84 -12.63 -19.90
N SER A 207 16.27 -11.77 -18.99
CA SER A 207 16.89 -10.51 -19.39
C SER A 207 18.08 -10.80 -20.28
N GLU A 208 18.26 -9.99 -21.31
CA GLU A 208 19.33 -10.16 -22.30
C GLU A 208 20.70 -10.17 -21.62
N ASP A 209 20.87 -9.37 -20.56
CA ASP A 209 22.10 -9.31 -19.75
C ASP A 209 22.41 -10.63 -19.03
N ILE A 210 21.40 -11.29 -18.43
CA ILE A 210 21.60 -12.58 -17.75
C ILE A 210 21.96 -13.65 -18.78
N VAL A 211 21.35 -13.60 -19.96
CA VAL A 211 21.69 -14.52 -21.06
C VAL A 211 23.14 -14.29 -21.49
N ALA A 212 23.58 -13.04 -21.67
CA ALA A 212 24.96 -12.73 -22.03
C ALA A 212 25.99 -13.18 -20.96
N ILE A 213 25.68 -13.03 -19.68
CA ILE A 213 26.54 -13.52 -18.59
C ILE A 213 26.62 -15.06 -18.60
N LEU A 214 25.50 -15.75 -18.85
CA LEU A 214 25.49 -17.20 -18.94
C LEU A 214 26.27 -17.71 -20.16
N ASP A 215 26.09 -17.09 -21.32
CA ASP A 215 26.80 -17.44 -22.56
C ASP A 215 28.31 -17.24 -22.41
N THR A 216 28.73 -16.15 -21.76
CA THR A 216 30.16 -15.89 -21.48
C THR A 216 30.73 -16.89 -20.47
N MET A 217 29.99 -17.26 -19.42
CA MET A 217 30.40 -18.32 -18.50
C MET A 217 30.52 -19.68 -19.20
N GLU A 218 29.57 -20.05 -20.07
CA GLU A 218 29.59 -21.29 -20.83
C GLU A 218 30.79 -21.34 -21.78
N ALA A 219 31.08 -20.23 -22.48
CA ALA A 219 32.27 -20.13 -23.33
C ALA A 219 33.58 -20.31 -22.53
N LYS A 220 33.67 -19.74 -21.32
CA LYS A 220 34.83 -19.90 -20.43
C LYS A 220 34.93 -21.33 -19.89
N GLU A 221 33.81 -21.97 -19.56
CA GLU A 221 33.78 -23.37 -19.14
C GLU A 221 34.28 -24.30 -20.24
N MET A 222 33.88 -24.07 -21.49
CA MET A 222 34.36 -24.82 -22.65
C MET A 222 35.88 -24.66 -22.85
N ASN A 223 36.43 -23.48 -22.60
CA ASN A 223 37.88 -23.25 -22.63
C ASN A 223 38.62 -24.02 -21.52
N VAL A 224 38.06 -24.06 -20.31
CA VAL A 224 38.60 -24.86 -19.20
C VAL A 224 38.61 -26.35 -19.55
N LYS A 225 37.51 -26.88 -20.10
CA LYS A 225 37.42 -28.27 -20.57
C LYS A 225 38.44 -28.59 -21.66
N ALA A 226 38.64 -27.68 -22.61
CA ALA A 226 39.64 -27.84 -23.66
C ALA A 226 41.07 -27.86 -23.10
N ALA A 227 41.38 -26.95 -22.17
CA ALA A 227 42.68 -26.91 -21.49
C ALA A 227 42.94 -28.17 -20.65
N GLU A 228 41.93 -28.65 -19.93
CA GLU A 228 41.99 -29.91 -19.17
C GLU A 228 42.32 -31.10 -20.08
N HIS A 229 41.62 -31.20 -21.22
CA HIS A 229 41.85 -32.27 -22.18
C HIS A 229 43.26 -32.24 -22.77
N LYS A 230 43.81 -31.03 -22.96
CA LYS A 230 45.18 -30.83 -23.44
C LYS A 230 46.22 -31.30 -22.41
N ILE A 231 46.02 -31.02 -21.12
CA ILE A 231 46.87 -31.53 -20.04
C ILE A 231 46.93 -33.06 -20.05
N ARG A 232 45.77 -33.71 -20.21
CA ARG A 232 45.67 -35.18 -20.21
C ARG A 232 46.40 -35.82 -21.41
N ARG A 233 46.50 -35.12 -22.53
CA ARG A 233 47.15 -35.61 -23.76
C ARG A 233 48.66 -35.36 -23.78
N GLU A 234 49.08 -34.16 -23.40
CA GLU A 234 50.44 -33.67 -23.70
C GLU A 234 51.35 -33.61 -22.47
N HIS A 235 50.83 -33.80 -21.25
CA HIS A 235 51.60 -33.86 -19.98
C HIS A 235 52.67 -32.77 -19.78
N ASP A 236 52.52 -31.62 -20.43
CA ASP A 236 53.41 -30.46 -20.31
C ASP A 236 52.95 -29.53 -19.17
N TYR A 237 53.92 -29.00 -18.42
CA TYR A 237 53.69 -28.02 -17.36
C TYR A 237 53.07 -26.71 -17.89
N THR A 238 53.38 -26.33 -19.13
CA THR A 238 52.78 -25.13 -19.76
C THR A 238 51.26 -25.26 -19.86
N ASN A 239 50.74 -26.45 -20.20
CA ASN A 239 49.31 -26.73 -20.28
C ASN A 239 48.64 -26.65 -18.89
N VAL A 240 49.36 -27.02 -17.82
CA VAL A 240 48.88 -26.87 -16.44
C VAL A 240 48.69 -25.40 -16.08
N LEU A 241 49.64 -24.54 -16.44
CA LEU A 241 49.51 -23.08 -16.25
C LEU A 241 48.31 -22.50 -17.01
N THR A 242 48.12 -22.89 -18.28
CA THR A 242 46.98 -22.43 -19.10
C THR A 242 45.64 -22.85 -18.50
N TYR A 243 45.54 -24.06 -17.97
CA TYR A 243 44.34 -24.51 -17.26
C TYR A 243 44.06 -23.69 -16.01
N LEU A 244 45.07 -23.47 -15.16
CA LEU A 244 44.90 -22.65 -13.95
C LEU A 244 44.46 -21.22 -14.30
N GLN A 245 45.04 -20.61 -15.33
CA GLN A 245 44.62 -19.31 -15.84
C GLN A 245 43.16 -19.32 -16.34
N SER A 246 42.76 -20.37 -17.07
CA SER A 246 41.39 -20.52 -17.58
C SER A 246 40.38 -20.68 -16.43
N VAL A 247 40.74 -21.44 -15.39
CA VAL A 247 39.94 -21.62 -14.18
C VAL A 247 39.80 -20.29 -13.42
N THR A 248 40.88 -19.53 -13.25
CA THR A 248 40.82 -18.20 -12.63
C THR A 248 39.93 -17.25 -13.44
N SER A 249 40.03 -17.28 -14.77
CA SER A 249 39.16 -16.47 -15.64
C SER A 249 37.68 -16.84 -15.49
N LEU A 250 37.34 -18.14 -15.43
CA LEU A 250 35.96 -18.61 -15.23
C LEU A 250 35.43 -18.16 -13.85
N HIS A 251 36.25 -18.25 -12.81
CA HIS A 251 35.86 -17.82 -11.47
C HIS A 251 35.63 -16.31 -11.37
N ASN A 252 36.43 -15.50 -12.07
CA ASN A 252 36.21 -14.06 -12.14
C ASN A 252 34.88 -13.73 -12.82
N THR A 253 34.56 -14.36 -13.96
CA THR A 253 33.27 -14.16 -14.64
C THR A 253 32.08 -14.62 -13.79
N GLU A 254 32.24 -15.73 -13.06
CA GLU A 254 31.22 -16.21 -12.11
C GLU A 254 31.01 -15.20 -10.95
N LYS A 255 32.09 -14.63 -10.43
CA LYS A 255 32.05 -13.61 -9.38
C LYS A 255 31.36 -12.33 -9.87
N GLU A 256 31.67 -11.87 -11.07
CA GLU A 256 31.01 -10.72 -11.71
C GLU A 256 29.51 -10.97 -11.91
N GLY A 257 29.13 -12.15 -12.43
CA GLY A 257 27.74 -12.54 -12.57
C GLY A 257 26.98 -12.58 -11.24
N ARG A 258 27.61 -13.10 -10.17
CA ARG A 258 27.02 -13.05 -8.82
C ARG A 258 26.82 -11.63 -8.31
N ASN A 259 27.82 -10.76 -8.48
CA ASN A 259 27.72 -9.37 -8.03
C ASN A 259 26.61 -8.62 -8.78
N TYR A 260 26.47 -8.85 -10.09
CA TYR A 260 25.37 -8.31 -10.88
C TYR A 260 24.01 -8.76 -10.33
N LEU A 261 23.82 -10.07 -10.11
CA LEU A 261 22.56 -10.60 -9.57
C LEU A 261 22.25 -10.08 -8.16
N ILE A 262 23.27 -9.90 -7.32
CA ILE A 262 23.10 -9.28 -6.00
C ILE A 262 22.62 -7.83 -6.16
N GLY A 263 23.24 -7.06 -7.06
CA GLY A 263 22.83 -5.68 -7.35
C GLY A 263 21.38 -5.59 -7.84
N GLU A 264 20.96 -6.46 -8.76
CA GLU A 264 19.57 -6.53 -9.24
C GLU A 264 18.58 -6.83 -8.10
N VAL A 265 18.93 -7.76 -7.20
CA VAL A 265 18.10 -8.08 -6.03
C VAL A 265 18.02 -6.90 -5.06
N GLU A 266 19.12 -6.19 -4.83
CA GLU A 266 19.16 -5.00 -3.98
C GLU A 266 18.33 -3.84 -4.57
N MET A 267 18.42 -3.60 -5.88
CA MET A 267 17.57 -2.64 -6.57
C MET A 267 16.09 -3.03 -6.48
N CYS A 268 15.75 -4.30 -6.67
CA CYS A 268 14.38 -4.79 -6.52
C CYS A 268 13.87 -4.59 -5.09
N ARG A 269 14.70 -4.86 -4.07
CA ARG A 269 14.36 -4.60 -2.66
C ARG A 269 14.13 -3.11 -2.40
N ALA A 270 14.96 -2.24 -2.94
CA ALA A 270 14.79 -0.80 -2.83
C ALA A 270 13.47 -0.32 -3.48
N LYS A 271 13.14 -0.83 -4.68
CA LYS A 271 11.87 -0.55 -5.35
C LYS A 271 10.66 -1.03 -4.55
N VAL A 272 10.74 -2.21 -3.95
CA VAL A 272 9.69 -2.73 -3.06
C VAL A 272 9.56 -1.85 -1.82
N GLY A 273 10.66 -1.48 -1.17
CA GLY A 273 10.65 -0.56 -0.02
C GLY A 273 9.99 0.78 -0.34
N HIS A 274 10.36 1.40 -1.46
CA HIS A 274 9.73 2.65 -1.91
C HIS A 274 8.23 2.49 -2.18
N ALA A 275 7.82 1.36 -2.78
CA ALA A 275 6.40 1.06 -3.01
C ALA A 275 5.63 0.86 -1.70
N GLU A 276 6.23 0.19 -0.71
CA GLU A 276 5.65 0.01 0.63
C GLU A 276 5.49 1.36 1.36
N GLU A 277 6.49 2.23 1.30
CA GLU A 277 6.42 3.60 1.84
C GLU A 277 5.32 4.42 1.14
N SER A 278 5.22 4.32 -0.19
CA SER A 278 4.18 4.99 -0.98
C SER A 278 2.78 4.50 -0.61
N VAL A 279 2.59 3.19 -0.46
CA VAL A 279 1.32 2.59 -0.01
C VAL A 279 0.98 3.00 1.42
N SER A 280 1.98 3.05 2.30
CA SER A 280 1.81 3.52 3.69
C SER A 280 1.32 4.98 3.72
N MET A 281 1.93 5.86 2.92
CA MET A 281 1.52 7.26 2.80
C MET A 281 0.09 7.39 2.27
N LEU A 282 -0.27 6.63 1.22
CA LEU A 282 -1.62 6.62 0.66
C LEU A 282 -2.65 6.12 1.67
N ASN A 283 -2.34 5.09 2.46
CA ASN A 283 -3.22 4.61 3.51
C ASN A 283 -3.41 5.66 4.60
N SER A 284 -2.35 6.38 5.01
CA SER A 284 -2.47 7.48 5.96
C SER A 284 -3.38 8.61 5.44
N GLN A 285 -3.25 8.97 4.16
CA GLN A 285 -4.11 9.96 3.51
C GLN A 285 -5.56 9.49 3.41
N LEU A 286 -5.78 8.20 3.11
CA LEU A 286 -7.12 7.61 3.07
C LEU A 286 -7.78 7.68 4.45
N THR A 287 -7.08 7.26 5.51
CA THR A 287 -7.59 7.34 6.89
C THR A 287 -7.91 8.78 7.29
N GLU A 288 -7.08 9.76 6.89
CA GLU A 288 -7.36 11.17 7.14
C GLU A 288 -8.64 11.63 6.43
N LEU A 289 -8.85 11.24 5.17
CA LEU A 289 -10.07 11.54 4.42
C LEU A 289 -11.30 10.85 5.01
N GLU A 290 -11.18 9.61 5.46
CA GLU A 290 -12.25 8.88 6.15
C GLU A 290 -12.66 9.60 7.43
N ASN A 291 -11.70 10.03 8.24
CA ASN A 291 -11.95 10.80 9.47
C ASN A 291 -12.63 12.15 9.16
N ARG A 292 -12.18 12.87 8.12
CA ARG A 292 -12.82 14.13 7.69
C ARG A 292 -14.24 13.89 7.20
N HIS A 293 -14.48 12.82 6.45
CA HIS A 293 -15.82 12.46 5.97
C HIS A 293 -16.74 12.08 7.15
N GLU A 294 -16.25 11.32 8.12
CA GLU A 294 -17.02 10.98 9.33
C GLU A 294 -17.35 12.23 10.15
N TYR A 295 -16.41 13.17 10.27
CA TYR A 295 -16.64 14.46 10.91
C TYR A 295 -17.72 15.28 10.20
N VAL A 296 -17.64 15.43 8.88
CA VAL A 296 -18.66 16.15 8.08
C VAL A 296 -20.02 15.47 8.20
N LYS A 297 -20.07 14.14 8.13
CA LYS A 297 -21.30 13.36 8.30
C LYS A 297 -21.92 13.60 9.68
N GLN A 298 -21.12 13.58 10.75
CA GLN A 298 -21.61 13.82 12.10
C GLN A 298 -22.17 15.24 12.23
N ASN A 299 -21.43 16.26 11.77
CA ASN A 299 -21.90 17.64 11.75
C ASN A 299 -23.22 17.81 10.97
N TRP A 300 -23.37 17.12 9.83
CA TRP A 300 -24.61 17.15 9.06
C TRP A 300 -25.78 16.50 9.79
N VAL A 301 -25.56 15.36 10.46
CA VAL A 301 -26.58 14.70 11.28
C VAL A 301 -26.99 15.59 12.44
N ASP A 302 -26.03 16.23 13.11
CA ASP A 302 -26.30 17.13 14.23
C ASP A 302 -27.06 18.38 13.77
N ASN A 303 -26.69 18.95 12.62
CA ASN A 303 -27.40 20.08 12.01
C ASN A 303 -28.83 19.71 11.59
N LEU A 304 -29.03 18.51 11.01
CA LEU A 304 -30.35 18.03 10.63
C LEU A 304 -31.21 17.79 11.88
N ALA A 305 -30.65 17.15 12.92
CA ALA A 305 -31.35 16.93 14.18
C ALA A 305 -31.72 18.25 14.86
N HIS A 306 -30.84 19.26 14.81
CA HIS A 306 -31.15 20.60 15.30
C HIS A 306 -32.28 21.26 14.49
N ALA A 307 -32.24 21.18 13.15
CA ALA A 307 -33.28 21.73 12.29
C ALA A 307 -34.64 21.04 12.50
N GLU A 308 -34.66 19.71 12.67
CA GLU A 308 -35.86 18.94 12.99
C GLU A 308 -36.41 19.30 14.37
N PHE A 309 -35.54 19.48 15.37
CA PHE A 309 -35.93 19.92 16.71
C PHE A 309 -36.57 21.31 16.68
N VAL A 310 -35.92 22.30 16.04
CA VAL A 310 -36.45 23.66 15.89
C VAL A 310 -37.76 23.66 15.07
N GLY A 311 -37.84 22.86 14.02
CA GLY A 311 -39.06 22.68 13.23
C GLY A 311 -40.20 22.07 14.04
N GLY A 312 -39.90 21.11 14.92
CA GLY A 312 -40.84 20.51 15.86
C GLY A 312 -41.36 21.51 16.88
N GLU A 313 -40.48 22.30 17.50
CA GLU A 313 -40.88 23.37 18.43
C GLU A 313 -41.79 24.39 17.75
N TYR A 314 -41.46 24.79 16.51
CA TYR A 314 -42.29 25.71 15.73
C TYR A 314 -43.68 25.11 15.42
N PHE A 315 -43.72 23.83 15.04
CA PHE A 315 -44.99 23.13 14.78
C PHE A 315 -45.85 23.01 16.06
N ASP A 316 -45.24 22.63 17.19
CA ASP A 316 -45.93 22.55 18.48
C ASP A 316 -46.45 23.92 18.91
N GLN A 317 -45.68 24.98 18.69
CA GLN A 317 -46.13 26.34 18.94
C GLN A 317 -47.33 26.71 18.06
N MET A 318 -47.31 26.39 16.75
CA MET A 318 -48.45 26.61 15.86
C MET A 318 -49.70 25.81 16.29
N VAL A 319 -49.53 24.55 16.73
CA VAL A 319 -50.65 23.72 17.20
C VAL A 319 -51.23 24.28 18.49
N ASN A 320 -50.39 24.72 19.43
CA ASN A 320 -50.84 25.36 20.66
C ASN A 320 -51.55 26.69 20.36
N ASP A 321 -51.01 27.53 19.49
CA ASP A 321 -51.64 28.78 19.08
C ASP A 321 -53.00 28.53 18.39
N ALA A 322 -53.11 27.50 17.54
CA ALA A 322 -54.36 27.10 16.91
C ALA A 322 -55.37 26.53 17.93
N GLY A 323 -54.89 25.74 18.90
CA GLY A 323 -55.68 25.21 20.01
C GLY A 323 -56.21 26.32 20.90
N ASP A 324 -55.39 27.32 21.22
CA ASP A 324 -55.76 28.50 21.97
C ASP A 324 -56.79 29.35 21.21
N GLN A 325 -56.62 29.51 19.89
CA GLN A 325 -57.63 30.15 19.03
C GLN A 325 -58.96 29.39 19.01
N GLN A 326 -58.94 28.05 18.99
CA GLN A 326 -60.16 27.24 19.07
C GLN A 326 -60.81 27.32 20.45
N PHE A 327 -60.01 27.30 21.53
CA PHE A 327 -60.49 27.48 22.88
C PHE A 327 -61.13 28.85 23.06
N LEU A 328 -60.49 29.92 22.58
CA LEU A 328 -61.01 31.28 22.60
C LEU A 328 -62.30 31.39 21.77
N ASN A 329 -62.35 30.78 20.58
CA ASN A 329 -63.57 30.71 19.76
C ASN A 329 -64.70 29.94 20.46
N ASN A 330 -64.39 28.85 21.15
CA ASN A 330 -65.38 28.07 21.91
C ASN A 330 -65.86 28.85 23.14
N LEU A 331 -64.98 29.59 23.81
CA LEU A 331 -65.34 30.47 24.91
C LEU A 331 -66.25 31.60 24.43
N LEU A 332 -65.91 32.25 23.32
CA LEU A 332 -66.73 33.27 22.67
C LEU A 332 -68.08 32.72 22.23
N ARG A 333 -68.12 31.54 21.60
CA ARG A 333 -69.37 30.85 21.24
C ARG A 333 -70.21 30.55 22.48
N ARG A 334 -69.60 30.07 23.56
CA ARG A 334 -70.33 29.75 24.80
C ARG A 334 -70.86 31.01 25.47
N GLN A 335 -70.10 32.11 25.50
CA GLN A 335 -70.59 33.40 25.99
C GLN A 335 -71.70 33.96 25.10
N LEU A 336 -71.59 33.83 23.77
CA LEU A 336 -72.63 34.26 22.83
C LEU A 336 -73.91 33.40 22.91
N LEU A 337 -73.77 32.09 23.20
CA LEU A 337 -74.88 31.16 23.38
C LEU A 337 -75.52 31.31 24.76
N ASP A 338 -74.75 31.55 25.83
CA ASP A 338 -75.28 31.86 27.16
C ASP A 338 -76.05 33.19 27.14
N VAL A 339 -75.60 34.19 26.35
CA VAL A 339 -76.34 35.44 26.11
C VAL A 339 -77.63 35.22 25.29
N ARG A 340 -77.75 34.11 24.54
CA ARG A 340 -78.96 33.74 23.79
C ARG A 340 -79.90 32.78 24.53
N SER A 341 -79.51 32.21 25.67
CA SER A 341 -80.39 31.34 26.47
C SER A 341 -81.46 32.06 27.29
N THR A 342 -81.49 33.40 27.27
CA THR A 342 -82.61 34.19 27.80
C THR A 342 -83.48 34.71 26.66
N GLY A 343 -84.36 33.84 26.17
CA GLY A 343 -85.57 34.22 25.44
C GLY A 343 -85.41 34.41 23.94
N ASP A 344 -85.51 33.32 23.18
CA ASP A 344 -86.15 33.39 21.86
C ASP A 344 -86.69 31.99 21.47
N GLU A 345 -87.94 31.72 21.86
CA GLU A 345 -88.73 30.66 21.25
C GLU A 345 -89.22 31.16 19.89
N ASN A 346 -88.36 31.11 18.88
CA ASN A 346 -88.77 31.17 17.48
C ASN A 346 -87.65 30.60 16.61
N PHE A 347 -87.69 29.29 16.45
CA PHE A 347 -86.92 28.59 15.42
C PHE A 347 -87.87 28.28 14.26
N PRO A 348 -87.93 29.11 13.21
CA PRO A 348 -88.71 28.78 12.04
C PRO A 348 -87.95 27.75 11.20
N GLY A 349 -88.74 26.81 10.67
CA GLY A 349 -88.36 25.74 9.79
C GLY A 349 -87.53 26.16 8.57
N GLU A 350 -86.91 25.11 8.02
CA GLU A 350 -86.56 24.94 6.61
C GLU A 350 -87.32 25.88 5.68
N GLU A 351 -86.59 26.63 4.85
CA GLU A 351 -87.13 27.13 3.58
C GLU A 351 -85.98 27.60 2.65
N PRO A 352 -86.24 27.79 1.35
CA PRO A 352 -85.68 27.00 0.25
C PRO A 352 -84.59 27.75 -0.53
N ASP A 353 -83.94 27.04 -1.46
CA ASP A 353 -82.97 27.58 -2.42
C ASP A 353 -83.50 28.87 -3.08
N ASN A 354 -82.99 30.01 -2.62
CA ASN A 354 -83.37 31.34 -3.10
C ASN A 354 -82.14 31.98 -3.75
N GLU A 355 -82.22 32.23 -5.06
CA GLU A 355 -81.15 32.77 -5.91
C GLU A 355 -80.63 34.16 -5.45
N GLU A 356 -81.27 34.76 -4.44
CA GLU A 356 -80.84 35.99 -3.78
C GLU A 356 -79.67 35.77 -2.77
N GLU A 357 -79.44 34.54 -2.27
CA GLU A 357 -78.27 34.23 -1.43
C GLU A 357 -76.98 34.15 -2.25
N ASP A 358 -77.02 33.68 -3.50
CA ASP A 358 -75.84 33.63 -4.36
C ASP A 358 -75.31 35.04 -4.72
N ALA A 359 -76.21 36.03 -4.82
CA ALA A 359 -75.84 37.44 -4.96
C ALA A 359 -75.20 38.02 -3.68
N LYS A 360 -75.59 37.52 -2.49
CA LYS A 360 -74.94 37.87 -1.22
C LYS A 360 -73.56 37.23 -1.09
N ILE A 361 -73.37 36.01 -1.56
CA ILE A 361 -72.07 35.32 -1.59
C ILE A 361 -71.09 36.02 -2.57
N ALA A 362 -71.59 36.50 -3.72
CA ALA A 362 -70.77 37.27 -4.67
C ALA A 362 -70.33 38.64 -4.09
N ARG A 363 -71.21 39.34 -3.35
CA ARG A 363 -70.84 40.56 -2.61
C ARG A 363 -69.85 40.26 -1.48
N ALA A 364 -70.00 39.14 -0.78
CA ALA A 364 -69.06 38.74 0.27
C ALA A 364 -67.65 38.43 -0.27
N LYS A 365 -67.52 37.90 -1.50
CA LYS A 365 -66.22 37.68 -2.16
C LYS A 365 -65.54 38.99 -2.58
N SER A 366 -66.30 39.97 -3.08
CA SER A 366 -65.79 41.32 -3.39
C SER A 366 -65.27 42.04 -2.14
N ASP A 367 -65.92 41.82 -1.00
CA ASP A 367 -65.57 42.42 0.29
C ASP A 367 -64.30 41.78 0.90
N ALA A 368 -64.06 40.48 0.61
CA ALA A 368 -62.83 39.78 1.01
C ALA A 368 -61.59 40.29 0.26
N THR A 369 -61.71 40.59 -1.04
CA THR A 369 -60.63 41.22 -1.81
C THR A 369 -60.35 42.67 -1.38
N ALA A 370 -61.36 43.41 -0.94
CA ALA A 370 -61.15 44.74 -0.35
C ALA A 370 -60.42 44.68 1.01
N ARG A 371 -60.65 43.62 1.80
CA ARG A 371 -59.89 43.38 3.04
C ARG A 371 -58.44 42.98 2.79
N ALA A 372 -58.16 42.21 1.74
CA ALA A 372 -56.79 41.82 1.36
C ALA A 372 -55.90 43.05 1.08
N ASN A 373 -56.41 44.04 0.35
CA ASN A 373 -55.68 45.30 0.09
C ASN A 373 -55.52 46.17 1.35
N GLY A 374 -56.37 46.00 2.36
CA GLY A 374 -56.23 46.67 3.65
C GLY A 374 -55.06 46.15 4.50
N TYR A 375 -54.60 44.91 4.30
CA TYR A 375 -53.50 44.34 5.08
C TYR A 375 -52.12 44.87 4.67
N GLU A 376 -51.91 45.24 3.40
CA GLU A 376 -50.68 45.92 2.96
C GLU A 376 -50.55 47.33 3.57
N GLU A 377 -51.67 48.06 3.72
CA GLU A 377 -51.66 49.36 4.40
C GLU A 377 -51.41 49.25 5.91
N ILE A 378 -51.75 48.13 6.54
CA ILE A 378 -51.52 47.88 7.97
C ILE A 378 -50.02 47.65 8.25
N GLY A 379 -49.27 47.08 7.30
CA GLY A 379 -47.83 46.85 7.41
C GLY A 379 -46.98 48.13 7.49
N ASN A 380 -47.51 49.27 7.03
CA ASN A 380 -46.81 50.57 7.03
C ASN A 380 -47.12 51.44 8.27
N ILE A 381 -47.87 50.93 9.24
CA ILE A 381 -48.25 51.68 10.45
C ILE A 381 -47.19 51.46 11.53
N GLU A 382 -46.27 52.42 11.69
CA GLU A 382 -45.18 52.37 12.67
C GLU A 382 -45.66 52.56 14.12
N ASP A 383 -46.85 53.14 14.34
CA ASP A 383 -47.37 53.46 15.67
C ASP A 383 -48.50 52.52 16.10
N SER A 384 -48.22 51.76 17.17
CA SER A 384 -49.17 50.89 17.87
C SER A 384 -50.51 51.57 18.21
N GLU A 385 -50.53 52.88 18.45
CA GLU A 385 -51.77 53.60 18.75
C GLU A 385 -52.65 53.82 17.52
N GLN A 386 -52.04 53.99 16.33
CA GLN A 386 -52.79 54.15 15.09
C GLN A 386 -53.47 52.84 14.68
N LEU A 387 -52.79 51.71 14.87
CA LEU A 387 -53.32 50.38 14.60
C LEU A 387 -54.54 50.08 15.50
N VAL A 388 -54.41 50.37 16.79
CA VAL A 388 -55.47 50.18 17.78
C VAL A 388 -56.65 51.15 17.60
N ARG A 389 -56.41 52.36 17.06
CA ARG A 389 -57.48 53.28 16.65
C ARG A 389 -58.25 52.78 15.43
N ARG A 390 -57.55 52.23 14.43
CA ARG A 390 -58.17 51.66 13.22
C ARG A 390 -58.97 50.40 13.50
N LEU A 391 -58.54 49.56 14.46
CA LEU A 391 -59.28 48.37 14.90
C LEU A 391 -60.60 48.69 15.62
N GLY A 392 -60.93 49.96 15.86
CA GLY A 392 -62.25 50.38 16.33
C GLY A 392 -62.63 49.94 17.75
N VAL A 393 -61.67 49.45 18.53
CA VAL A 393 -61.91 48.91 19.87
C VAL A 393 -62.27 50.05 20.83
N ARG A 394 -63.56 50.15 21.18
CA ARG A 394 -64.12 51.18 22.07
C ARG A 394 -63.97 50.83 23.55
N ASN A 395 -63.85 49.55 23.88
CA ASN A 395 -63.71 49.11 25.27
C ASN A 395 -62.28 49.32 25.77
N ARG A 396 -62.13 50.09 26.86
CA ARG A 396 -60.81 50.49 27.39
C ARG A 396 -59.98 49.29 27.87
N ARG A 397 -60.62 48.23 28.37
CA ARG A 397 -59.91 47.02 28.84
C ARG A 397 -59.35 46.20 27.67
N GLU A 398 -60.16 45.97 26.65
CA GLU A 398 -59.74 45.28 25.42
C GLU A 398 -58.64 46.06 24.69
N ARG A 399 -58.76 47.39 24.66
CA ARG A 399 -57.72 48.27 24.10
C ARG A 399 -56.37 48.10 24.82
N HIS A 400 -56.39 47.94 26.15
CA HIS A 400 -55.17 47.73 26.93
C HIS A 400 -54.59 46.33 26.71
N ALA A 401 -55.43 45.29 26.64
CA ALA A 401 -55.01 43.92 26.36
C ALA A 401 -54.32 43.82 24.99
N LEU A 402 -54.96 44.35 23.94
CA LEU A 402 -54.38 44.36 22.59
C LEU A 402 -53.08 45.17 22.51
N LYS A 403 -52.95 46.27 23.26
CA LYS A 403 -51.70 47.05 23.33
C LYS A 403 -50.56 46.25 23.99
N MET A 404 -50.88 45.42 24.99
CA MET A 404 -49.90 44.53 25.62
C MET A 404 -49.49 43.39 24.70
N GLU A 405 -50.45 42.72 24.07
CA GLU A 405 -50.18 41.64 23.10
C GLU A 405 -49.36 42.13 21.91
N LEU A 406 -49.69 43.29 21.35
CA LEU A 406 -48.91 43.89 20.26
C LEU A 406 -47.48 44.23 20.69
N LYS A 407 -47.31 44.73 21.92
CA LYS A 407 -45.97 45.01 22.48
C LYS A 407 -45.17 43.73 22.70
N GLU A 408 -45.81 42.66 23.14
CA GLU A 408 -45.17 41.34 23.26
C GLU A 408 -44.79 40.77 21.90
N ALA A 409 -45.68 40.85 20.90
CA ALA A 409 -45.41 40.41 19.54
C ALA A 409 -44.23 41.17 18.91
N LEU A 410 -44.20 42.50 19.05
CA LEU A 410 -43.11 43.34 18.55
C LEU A 410 -41.78 43.03 19.26
N ASN A 411 -41.81 42.76 20.56
CA ASN A 411 -40.63 42.31 21.30
C ASN A 411 -40.14 40.92 20.84
N ARG A 412 -41.04 39.99 20.53
CA ARG A 412 -40.68 38.67 19.97
C ARG A 412 -40.06 38.82 18.58
N GLU A 413 -40.66 39.65 17.72
CA GLU A 413 -40.12 39.93 16.38
C GLU A 413 -38.72 40.56 16.46
N MET A 414 -38.51 41.52 17.35
CA MET A 414 -37.19 42.12 17.58
C MET A 414 -36.15 41.09 18.06
N LYS A 415 -36.55 40.15 18.93
CA LYS A 415 -35.66 39.06 19.37
C LYS A 415 -35.31 38.11 18.22
N LEU A 416 -36.30 37.68 17.44
CA LEU A 416 -36.08 36.82 16.27
C LEU A 416 -35.19 37.49 15.23
N LYS A 417 -35.37 38.81 14.98
CA LYS A 417 -34.49 39.58 14.10
C LYS A 417 -33.06 39.65 14.63
N ALA A 418 -32.87 39.79 15.95
CA ALA A 418 -31.55 39.77 16.56
C ALA A 418 -30.88 38.40 16.49
N GLU A 419 -31.63 37.32 16.72
CA GLU A 419 -31.16 35.93 16.59
C GLU A 419 -30.80 35.61 15.14
N LEU A 420 -31.63 36.00 14.17
CA LEU A 420 -31.37 35.82 12.74
C LEU A 420 -30.14 36.59 12.29
N LYS A 421 -29.93 37.80 12.83
CA LYS A 421 -28.70 38.55 12.58
C LYS A 421 -27.49 37.82 13.17
N GLN A 422 -27.59 37.32 14.40
CA GLN A 422 -26.50 36.58 15.04
C GLN A 422 -26.15 35.27 14.30
N THR A 423 -27.13 34.56 13.75
CA THR A 423 -26.86 33.36 12.93
C THR A 423 -26.27 33.72 11.58
N SER A 424 -26.70 34.83 10.97
CA SER A 424 -26.08 35.37 9.74
C SER A 424 -24.62 35.71 9.96
N ASP A 425 -24.29 36.45 11.03
CA ASP A 425 -22.91 36.84 11.36
C ASP A 425 -22.03 35.59 11.61
N LYS A 426 -22.55 34.57 12.30
CA LYS A 426 -21.83 33.30 12.51
C LYS A 426 -21.59 32.53 11.21
N LEU A 427 -22.55 32.55 10.30
CA LEU A 427 -22.42 31.90 9.00
C LEU A 427 -21.32 32.59 8.17
N GLU A 428 -21.26 33.93 8.21
CA GLU A 428 -20.22 34.73 7.56
C GLU A 428 -18.83 34.36 8.12
N ASP A 429 -18.67 34.33 9.45
CA ASP A 429 -17.41 33.92 10.11
C ASP A 429 -16.99 32.47 9.79
N GLU A 430 -17.96 31.57 9.56
CA GLU A 430 -17.69 30.19 9.16
C GLU A 430 -17.32 30.07 7.69
N THR A 431 -17.93 30.88 6.82
CA THR A 431 -17.55 30.95 5.40
C THR A 431 -16.14 31.53 5.23
N GLU A 432 -15.77 32.57 5.97
CA GLU A 432 -14.40 33.11 5.94
C GLU A 432 -13.37 32.07 6.41
N ARG A 433 -13.66 31.33 7.49
CA ARG A 433 -12.80 30.24 7.96
C ARG A 433 -12.68 29.09 6.96
N ALA A 434 -13.73 28.80 6.20
CA ALA A 434 -13.68 27.79 5.15
C ALA A 434 -12.78 28.25 3.99
N ASP A 435 -12.91 29.51 3.57
CA ASP A 435 -12.07 30.10 2.51
C ASP A 435 -10.59 30.13 2.91
N GLU A 436 -10.26 30.52 4.16
CA GLU A 436 -8.88 30.46 4.69
C GLU A 436 -8.31 29.04 4.69
N ALA A 437 -9.13 28.04 5.01
CA ALA A 437 -8.72 26.64 4.99
C ALA A 437 -8.47 26.13 3.55
N GLU A 438 -9.28 26.58 2.58
CA GLU A 438 -9.07 26.28 1.16
C GLU A 438 -7.77 26.90 0.63
N ASP A 439 -7.48 28.16 0.99
CA ASP A 439 -6.22 28.83 0.65
C ASP A 439 -5.01 28.10 1.23
N HIS A 440 -5.10 27.64 2.48
CA HIS A 440 -4.04 26.84 3.10
C HIS A 440 -3.85 25.48 2.40
N LEU A 441 -4.93 24.81 2.00
CA LEU A 441 -4.85 23.58 1.22
C LEU A 441 -4.24 23.81 -0.17
N TYR A 442 -4.55 24.94 -0.81
CA TYR A 442 -3.95 25.32 -2.09
C TYR A 442 -2.44 25.55 -1.95
N ALA A 443 -2.00 26.25 -0.89
CA ALA A 443 -0.59 26.45 -0.59
C ALA A 443 0.16 25.13 -0.34
N LEU A 444 -0.44 24.19 0.41
CA LEU A 444 0.15 22.86 0.62
C LEU A 444 0.25 22.03 -0.66
N ARG A 445 -0.75 22.11 -1.55
CA ARG A 445 -0.70 21.46 -2.87
C ARG A 445 0.43 22.03 -3.72
N ALA A 446 0.58 23.36 -3.75
CA ALA A 446 1.67 24.01 -4.46
C ALA A 446 3.05 23.60 -3.92
N GLN A 447 3.21 23.47 -2.58
CA GLN A 447 4.45 22.95 -1.99
C GLN A 447 4.71 21.49 -2.39
N ASN A 448 3.67 20.64 -2.39
CA ASN A 448 3.80 19.24 -2.78
C ASN A 448 4.23 19.09 -4.25
N ASP A 449 3.67 19.91 -5.14
CA ASP A 449 4.08 19.92 -6.55
C ASP A 449 5.53 20.41 -6.73
N GLN A 450 5.98 21.41 -5.96
CA GLN A 450 7.41 21.78 -5.93
C GLN A 450 8.31 20.64 -5.43
N PHE A 451 7.85 19.83 -4.47
CA PHE A 451 8.61 18.66 -4.02
C PHE A 451 8.69 17.58 -5.11
N LYS A 452 7.59 17.30 -5.81
CA LYS A 452 7.58 16.37 -6.95
C LYS A 452 8.55 16.81 -8.04
N ASP A 453 8.55 18.09 -8.39
CA ASP A 453 9.45 18.65 -9.40
C ASP A 453 10.93 18.50 -8.97
N ARG A 454 11.25 18.73 -7.69
CA ARG A 454 12.60 18.52 -7.16
C ARG A 454 13.03 17.06 -7.17
N VAL A 455 12.12 16.13 -6.89
CA VAL A 455 12.39 14.68 -6.95
C VAL A 455 12.64 14.27 -8.40
N ALA A 456 11.77 14.68 -9.33
CA ALA A 456 11.93 14.40 -10.76
C ALA A 456 13.25 14.96 -11.31
N GLN A 457 13.65 16.17 -10.90
CA GLN A 457 14.96 16.73 -11.26
C GLN A 457 16.13 15.92 -10.72
N ARG A 458 16.05 15.42 -9.47
CA ARG A 458 17.10 14.56 -8.90
C ARG A 458 17.18 13.21 -9.59
N GLU A 459 16.05 12.61 -9.93
CA GLU A 459 16.01 11.35 -10.68
C GLU A 459 16.64 11.52 -12.06
N ALA A 460 16.33 12.62 -12.76
CA ALA A 460 16.95 12.93 -14.05
C ALA A 460 18.49 13.07 -13.93
N VAL A 461 18.99 13.73 -12.87
CA VAL A 461 20.45 13.85 -12.63
C VAL A 461 21.07 12.48 -12.39
N ILE A 462 20.45 11.63 -11.55
CA ILE A 462 20.95 10.27 -11.28
C ILE A 462 20.97 9.43 -12.56
N GLU A 463 19.95 9.53 -13.41
CA GLU A 463 19.90 8.83 -14.70
C GLU A 463 21.01 9.30 -15.64
N THR A 464 21.28 10.62 -15.70
CA THR A 464 22.40 11.15 -16.49
C THR A 464 23.77 10.69 -15.94
N GLU A 465 23.98 10.71 -14.63
CA GLU A 465 25.22 10.23 -14.01
C GLU A 465 25.41 8.72 -14.25
N ALA A 466 24.35 7.93 -14.12
CA ALA A 466 24.39 6.49 -14.42
C ALA A 466 24.78 6.22 -15.88
N ASN A 467 24.21 6.96 -16.84
CA ASN A 467 24.57 6.85 -18.25
C ASN A 467 26.05 7.21 -18.49
N GLU A 468 26.56 8.26 -17.85
CA GLU A 468 28.00 8.60 -17.94
C GLU A 468 28.89 7.49 -17.39
N TYR A 469 28.51 6.84 -16.29
CA TYR A 469 29.24 5.69 -15.76
C TYR A 469 29.19 4.47 -16.69
N PHE A 470 28.06 4.22 -17.35
CA PHE A 470 27.94 3.16 -18.34
C PHE A 470 28.82 3.42 -19.57
N ASP A 471 28.86 4.65 -20.07
CA ASP A 471 29.72 5.04 -21.19
C ASP A 471 31.21 4.89 -20.83
N LEU A 472 31.62 5.33 -19.63
CA LEU A 472 32.99 5.16 -19.13
C LEU A 472 33.36 3.67 -18.98
N ALA A 473 32.45 2.86 -18.45
CA ALA A 473 32.66 1.42 -18.32
C ALA A 473 32.77 0.73 -19.68
N ALA A 474 31.91 1.11 -20.64
CA ALA A 474 31.95 0.61 -22.01
C ALA A 474 33.26 0.99 -22.71
N GLN A 475 33.72 2.23 -22.53
CA GLN A 475 35.01 2.68 -23.06
C GLN A 475 36.18 1.91 -22.44
N SER A 476 36.19 1.71 -21.12
CA SER A 476 37.22 0.92 -20.44
C SER A 476 37.23 -0.54 -20.91
N ALA A 477 36.06 -1.16 -21.10
CA ALA A 477 35.96 -2.52 -21.61
C ALA A 477 36.47 -2.63 -23.06
N TYR A 478 36.20 -1.61 -23.89
CA TYR A 478 36.73 -1.53 -25.24
C TYR A 478 38.27 -1.42 -25.24
N GLU A 479 38.83 -0.55 -24.40
CA GLU A 479 40.28 -0.38 -24.24
C GLU A 479 40.96 -1.66 -23.75
N GLU A 480 40.36 -2.37 -22.79
CA GLU A 480 40.87 -3.65 -22.30
C GLU A 480 40.80 -4.75 -23.36
N SER A 481 39.71 -4.80 -24.14
CA SER A 481 39.57 -5.71 -25.29
C SER A 481 40.64 -5.45 -26.35
N ASP A 482 40.88 -4.18 -26.68
CA ASP A 482 41.91 -3.80 -27.66
C ASP A 482 43.32 -4.15 -27.15
N LEU A 483 43.61 -3.88 -25.87
CA LEU A 483 44.87 -4.25 -25.25
C LEU A 483 45.08 -5.78 -25.26
N SER A 484 44.04 -6.53 -24.91
CA SER A 484 44.07 -8.00 -24.93
C SER A 484 44.33 -8.56 -26.33
N LYS A 485 43.70 -7.99 -27.37
CA LYS A 485 43.97 -8.34 -28.77
C LYS A 485 45.42 -8.06 -29.16
N ARG A 486 45.96 -6.90 -28.78
CA ARG A 486 47.38 -6.55 -29.01
C ARG A 486 48.30 -7.56 -28.32
N VAL A 487 48.07 -7.87 -27.05
CA VAL A 487 48.85 -8.88 -26.31
C VAL A 487 48.77 -10.25 -26.99
N GLN A 488 47.58 -10.73 -27.35
CA GLN A 488 47.40 -12.01 -28.03
C GLN A 488 48.10 -12.08 -29.38
N SER A 489 48.17 -10.96 -30.13
CA SER A 489 48.90 -10.92 -31.40
C SER A 489 50.42 -11.06 -31.23
N VAL A 490 50.93 -10.71 -30.04
CA VAL A 490 52.36 -10.60 -29.73
C VAL A 490 52.90 -11.85 -29.04
N VAL A 491 52.09 -12.52 -28.23
CA VAL A 491 52.48 -13.73 -27.48
C VAL A 491 53.08 -14.83 -28.37
N PRO A 492 52.53 -15.19 -29.54
CA PRO A 492 53.12 -16.20 -30.41
C PRO A 492 54.51 -15.81 -30.93
N MET A 493 54.75 -14.52 -31.18
CA MET A 493 56.05 -14.03 -31.64
C MET A 493 57.09 -14.00 -30.52
N LEU A 494 56.70 -13.67 -29.28
CA LEU A 494 57.59 -13.81 -28.13
C LEU A 494 58.00 -15.26 -27.87
N MET A 495 57.07 -16.21 -28.08
CA MET A 495 57.33 -17.64 -27.97
C MET A 495 58.28 -18.17 -29.06
N GLY A 496 58.20 -17.63 -30.29
CA GLY A 496 59.16 -17.94 -31.36
C GLY A 496 60.57 -17.42 -31.05
N LEU A 497 60.64 -16.21 -30.50
CA LEU A 497 61.85 -15.52 -30.06
C LEU A 497 62.66 -16.32 -29.04
N MET A 498 61.97 -16.98 -28.10
CA MET A 498 62.60 -17.83 -27.09
C MET A 498 63.25 -19.09 -27.68
N ASN A 499 62.93 -19.46 -28.93
CA ASN A 499 63.41 -20.66 -29.60
C ASN A 499 64.37 -20.38 -30.80
N GLY A 500 64.54 -19.12 -31.22
CA GLY A 500 65.27 -18.74 -32.43
C GLY A 500 66.77 -18.48 -32.25
N LYS A 501 67.56 -18.66 -33.33
CA LYS A 501 68.98 -18.25 -33.41
C LYS A 501 69.10 -16.75 -33.75
N ASP A 502 70.15 -16.09 -33.24
CA ASP A 502 70.43 -14.64 -33.11
C ASP A 502 69.87 -13.61 -34.11
N ILE A 503 69.52 -13.95 -35.37
CA ILE A 503 68.93 -12.99 -36.35
C ILE A 503 67.42 -13.07 -36.40
N GLU A 504 66.86 -14.28 -36.26
CA GLU A 504 65.39 -14.46 -36.23
C GLU A 504 64.80 -13.80 -34.99
N VAL A 505 65.55 -13.81 -33.88
CA VAL A 505 65.25 -13.09 -32.64
C VAL A 505 65.02 -11.60 -32.91
N VAL A 506 65.87 -10.93 -33.68
CA VAL A 506 65.74 -9.48 -33.95
C VAL A 506 64.51 -9.19 -34.83
N LYS A 507 64.28 -10.01 -35.86
CA LYS A 507 63.09 -9.86 -36.72
C LYS A 507 61.79 -10.12 -35.96
N GLU A 508 61.77 -11.11 -35.09
CA GLU A 508 60.57 -11.40 -34.28
C GLU A 508 60.35 -10.36 -33.18
N SER A 509 61.39 -9.80 -32.57
CA SER A 509 61.24 -8.70 -31.58
C SER A 509 60.75 -7.41 -32.20
N ALA A 510 61.18 -7.09 -33.43
CA ALA A 510 60.65 -5.95 -34.16
C ALA A 510 59.16 -6.12 -34.50
N LYS A 511 58.71 -7.34 -34.85
CA LYS A 511 57.29 -7.64 -35.08
C LYS A 511 56.45 -7.67 -33.80
N VAL A 512 57.04 -8.10 -32.67
CA VAL A 512 56.44 -7.99 -31.32
C VAL A 512 56.15 -6.52 -30.99
N LEU A 513 57.12 -5.63 -31.21
CA LEU A 513 56.95 -4.20 -30.97
C LEU A 513 55.90 -3.58 -31.91
N GLN A 514 55.80 -4.06 -33.15
CA GLN A 514 54.75 -3.67 -34.08
C GLN A 514 53.36 -4.15 -33.62
N GLY A 515 53.22 -5.40 -33.17
CA GLY A 515 51.96 -5.95 -32.67
C GLY A 515 51.47 -5.29 -31.37
N LEU A 516 52.38 -4.77 -30.55
CA LEU A 516 52.05 -3.95 -29.37
C LEU A 516 51.67 -2.51 -29.75
N GLY A 517 51.88 -2.10 -31.01
CA GLY A 517 51.70 -0.71 -31.46
C GLY A 517 52.78 0.25 -30.96
N LEU A 518 53.90 -0.26 -30.42
CA LEU A 518 55.04 0.53 -29.95
C LEU A 518 55.99 0.95 -31.09
N MET A 519 55.83 0.32 -32.27
CA MET A 519 56.67 0.58 -33.44
C MET A 519 55.83 0.53 -34.70
N THR A 520 55.98 1.51 -35.59
CA THR A 520 55.30 1.53 -36.89
C THR A 520 55.91 0.52 -37.85
N ALA A 521 55.18 0.13 -38.89
CA ALA A 521 55.68 -0.81 -39.91
C ALA A 521 56.96 -0.29 -40.60
N GLU A 522 57.06 1.02 -40.83
CA GLU A 522 58.25 1.67 -41.38
C GLU A 522 59.43 1.62 -40.40
N GLY A 523 59.20 1.92 -39.12
CA GLY A 523 60.23 1.82 -38.08
C GLY A 523 60.73 0.38 -37.88
N MET A 524 59.86 -0.62 -38.10
CA MET A 524 60.24 -2.03 -38.14
C MET A 524 61.23 -2.35 -39.25
N SER A 525 60.99 -1.85 -40.45
CA SER A 525 61.89 -2.06 -41.59
C SER A 525 63.26 -1.42 -41.34
N GLU A 526 63.30 -0.16 -40.90
CA GLU A 526 64.54 0.55 -40.58
C GLU A 526 65.34 -0.14 -39.48
N HIS A 527 64.67 -0.62 -38.42
CA HIS A 527 65.37 -1.26 -37.32
C HIS A 527 66.00 -2.59 -37.73
N ILE A 528 65.28 -3.38 -38.54
CA ILE A 528 65.81 -4.64 -39.10
C ILE A 528 67.01 -4.34 -40.00
N GLU A 529 66.91 -3.36 -40.88
CA GLU A 529 67.99 -2.97 -41.80
C GLU A 529 69.24 -2.52 -41.04
N ASN A 530 69.09 -1.66 -40.03
CA ASN A 530 70.19 -1.19 -39.17
C ASN A 530 70.91 -2.33 -38.44
N VAL A 531 70.16 -3.27 -37.84
CA VAL A 531 70.78 -4.42 -37.14
C VAL A 531 71.47 -5.37 -38.13
N THR A 532 70.92 -5.51 -39.33
CA THR A 532 71.54 -6.33 -40.39
C THR A 532 72.87 -5.74 -40.83
N MET A 533 72.93 -4.43 -41.08
CA MET A 533 74.18 -3.71 -41.38
C MET A 533 75.20 -3.84 -40.25
N MET A 534 74.78 -3.64 -38.99
CA MET A 534 75.68 -3.70 -37.84
C MET A 534 76.29 -5.10 -37.65
N LYS A 535 75.52 -6.15 -37.96
CA LYS A 535 76.03 -7.53 -37.93
C LYS A 535 77.03 -7.79 -39.06
N GLU A 536 76.78 -7.25 -40.24
CA GLU A 536 77.69 -7.34 -41.38
C GLU A 536 79.02 -6.64 -41.09
N GLU A 537 78.98 -5.46 -40.47
CA GLU A 537 80.17 -4.74 -39.98
C GLU A 537 80.95 -5.53 -38.93
N MET A 538 80.27 -6.17 -37.96
CA MET A 538 80.93 -7.02 -36.97
C MET A 538 81.59 -8.24 -37.62
N GLY A 539 80.93 -8.86 -38.61
CA GLY A 539 81.50 -9.98 -39.37
C GLY A 539 82.75 -9.58 -40.16
N GLN A 540 82.76 -8.39 -40.77
CA GLN A 540 83.94 -7.84 -41.44
C GLN A 540 85.09 -7.60 -40.45
N ARG A 541 84.80 -7.04 -39.26
CA ARG A 541 85.81 -6.85 -38.20
C ARG A 541 86.34 -8.16 -37.65
N GLU A 542 85.50 -9.18 -37.42
CA GLU A 542 85.96 -10.51 -37.00
C GLU A 542 86.85 -11.17 -38.05
N ALA A 543 86.49 -11.06 -39.33
CA ALA A 543 87.31 -11.55 -40.43
C ALA A 543 88.67 -10.84 -40.50
N GLU A 544 88.69 -9.53 -40.26
CA GLU A 544 89.91 -8.72 -40.20
C GLU A 544 90.79 -9.08 -38.98
N ILE A 545 90.18 -9.31 -37.82
CA ILE A 545 90.87 -9.79 -36.60
C ILE A 545 91.43 -11.19 -36.83
N MET A 546 90.66 -12.12 -37.42
CA MET A 546 91.13 -13.47 -37.74
C MET A 546 92.26 -13.46 -38.79
N ALA A 547 92.21 -12.54 -39.76
CA ALA A 547 93.26 -12.36 -40.76
C ALA A 547 94.56 -11.79 -40.17
N THR A 548 94.46 -10.89 -39.17
CA THR A 548 95.62 -10.33 -38.47
C THR A 548 96.21 -11.31 -37.43
N VAL A 549 95.38 -12.10 -36.74
CA VAL A 549 95.81 -13.15 -35.79
C VAL A 549 96.52 -14.32 -36.49
N LYS A 550 96.17 -14.65 -37.74
CA LYS A 550 96.90 -15.66 -38.54
C LYS A 550 98.29 -15.20 -39.05
N ARG A 551 98.66 -13.92 -38.88
CA ARG A 551 99.96 -13.37 -39.33
C ARG A 551 101.07 -13.34 -38.28
N THR A 552 100.84 -13.77 -37.05
CA THR A 552 101.86 -13.78 -35.99
C THR A 552 102.27 -15.19 -35.57
N LYS A 553 103.14 -15.83 -36.36
CA LYS A 553 103.94 -16.99 -35.91
C LYS A 553 105.35 -16.54 -35.49
N THR A 554 105.61 -16.66 -34.17
CA THR A 554 106.89 -16.98 -33.46
C THR A 554 108.11 -16.04 -33.59
N PRO A 555 108.86 -15.78 -32.49
CA PRO A 555 109.98 -16.68 -32.15
C PRO A 555 110.17 -17.05 -30.66
N LYS A 556 110.72 -18.27 -30.49
CA LYS A 556 111.53 -18.89 -29.42
C LYS A 556 112.02 -18.05 -28.20
N GLY A 557 111.89 -18.64 -27.01
CA GLY A 557 113.03 -18.94 -26.12
C GLY A 557 113.04 -18.36 -24.69
N GLY A 558 113.34 -19.23 -23.69
CA GLY A 558 113.81 -18.90 -22.32
C GLY A 558 112.70 -18.79 -21.25
N LYS A 559 112.54 -19.65 -20.22
CA LYS A 559 113.39 -20.21 -19.14
C LYS A 559 113.67 -19.23 -17.97
N ARG A 560 113.25 -19.66 -16.75
CA ARG A 560 113.47 -19.11 -15.37
C ARG A 560 112.69 -17.83 -15.02
N GLY A 561 112.10 -17.62 -13.85
CA GLY A 561 112.02 -18.38 -12.59
C GLY A 561 111.61 -17.43 -11.44
N GLY A 562 110.90 -17.95 -10.42
CA GLY A 562 110.72 -17.35 -9.07
C GLY A 562 109.88 -16.05 -9.00
N LYS A 563 109.30 -15.61 -7.87
CA LYS A 563 109.19 -16.11 -6.49
C LYS A 563 108.26 -15.11 -5.73
N GLU A 564 107.53 -15.62 -4.74
CA GLU A 564 107.12 -14.95 -3.46
C GLU A 564 106.07 -13.81 -3.39
N GLY A 565 105.24 -13.92 -2.32
CA GLY A 565 104.43 -12.87 -1.68
C GLY A 565 102.93 -13.14 -1.74
N ALA A 566 102.29 -13.96 -0.89
CA ALA A 566 102.00 -13.82 0.55
C ALA A 566 101.07 -12.63 0.92
N VAL A 567 100.17 -12.89 1.89
CA VAL A 567 99.33 -11.95 2.70
C VAL A 567 97.99 -11.54 2.05
N ALA A 568 96.82 -11.44 2.71
CA ALA A 568 96.23 -12.01 3.92
C ALA A 568 94.73 -11.64 3.93
N THR A 569 93.91 -12.50 4.54
CA THR A 569 92.69 -12.27 5.34
C THR A 569 91.86 -10.97 5.30
N LYS A 570 90.53 -11.22 5.43
CA LYS A 570 89.52 -10.53 6.27
C LYS A 570 88.86 -9.25 5.74
N GLY A 571 87.57 -9.40 5.43
CA GLY A 571 86.47 -8.89 6.27
C GLY A 571 86.09 -7.41 6.15
N GLY A 572 84.78 -7.14 6.06
CA GLY A 572 84.25 -5.81 6.34
C GLY A 572 82.89 -5.51 5.74
N ALA A 573 81.84 -5.74 6.52
CA ALA A 573 80.52 -5.13 6.31
C ALA A 573 80.55 -3.63 6.66
N LYS A 574 79.80 -2.78 5.93
CA LYS A 574 79.09 -1.64 6.56
C LYS A 574 78.02 -1.01 5.67
N LYS A 575 76.85 -0.82 6.29
CA LYS A 575 75.71 0.04 5.93
C LYS A 575 76.12 1.51 5.73
N THR A 576 75.40 2.19 4.84
CA THR A 576 74.64 3.46 5.03
C THR A 576 73.91 3.72 3.69
N GLY A 577 72.63 4.05 3.61
CA GLY A 577 71.94 5.19 4.23
C GLY A 577 71.69 6.25 3.14
N GLY A 578 70.46 6.35 2.64
CA GLY A 578 70.11 7.29 1.57
C GLY A 578 68.62 7.54 1.48
N ALA A 579 68.09 8.27 2.47
CA ALA A 579 66.74 8.83 2.43
C ALA A 579 66.66 9.96 1.40
N LYS A 580 65.61 9.98 0.57
CA LYS A 580 65.15 11.21 -0.08
C LYS A 580 63.63 11.30 -0.01
N LYS A 581 63.19 12.19 0.88
CA LYS A 581 61.85 12.78 0.89
C LYS A 581 61.66 13.60 -0.38
N THR A 582 60.53 13.45 -1.06
CA THR A 582 59.83 14.57 -1.71
C THR A 582 58.36 14.50 -1.30
N LYS A 583 57.89 15.66 -0.86
CA LYS A 583 56.59 15.95 -0.26
C LYS A 583 56.00 17.07 -1.11
N LYS A 584 54.66 17.09 -1.23
CA LYS A 584 53.80 18.23 -1.67
C LYS A 584 53.86 18.52 -3.18
N LYS A 585 52.78 18.84 -3.89
CA LYS A 585 51.46 19.48 -3.65
C LYS A 585 50.56 19.00 -4.84
N LYS A 586 49.23 19.01 -4.81
CA LYS A 586 48.28 19.93 -4.19
C LYS A 586 46.93 19.23 -4.10
#